data_AF-W6MB80-F1
#
_entry.id   AF-W6MB80-F1
#
_cell.length_a   1.000
_cell.length_b   1.000
_cell.length_c   1.000
_cell.angle_alpha   90.00
_cell.angle_beta   90.00
_cell.angle_gamma   90.00
#
_symmetry.space_group_name_H-M   'P 1'
#
loop_
_entity.id
_entity.type
_entity.pdbx_description
1 polymer ?
#
loop_
_entity_poly.entity_id
_entity_poly.type
_entity_poly.pdbx_seq_one_letter_code
_entity_poly.pdbx_strand_id
1 'polypeptide(L)'
;MKHLLWFALMMATTAQAAPFLTCDPYPPDKAQPDTFLVSVGTAAPIASPAFRNPDGSVMLKYDLAGVGLGLKTVKARAKNAWGESGDSNPFSFTAGAPATVGGLRLVAGDSGSPP
;
A
#
# COMPACT_ATOMS: atom_id res chain seq x y z
N MET A 1 22.86 -35.01 10.81
CA MET A 1 22.58 -33.55 10.65
C MET A 1 22.31 -33.17 9.18
N LYS A 2 21.53 -33.97 8.42
CA LYS A 2 21.19 -33.69 7.00
C LYS A 2 19.71 -33.41 6.75
N HIS A 3 18.84 -33.74 7.73
CA HIS A 3 17.39 -33.54 7.62
C HIS A 3 16.93 -32.14 8.03
N LEU A 4 17.79 -31.36 8.69
CA LEU A 4 17.47 -30.00 9.16
C LEU A 4 17.52 -28.95 8.03
N LEU A 5 18.25 -29.24 6.93
CA LEU A 5 18.40 -28.32 5.81
C LEU A 5 17.20 -28.31 4.85
N TRP A 6 16.35 -29.34 4.88
CA TRP A 6 15.18 -29.46 3.98
C TRP A 6 13.93 -28.78 4.54
N PHE A 7 13.83 -28.63 5.87
CA PHE A 7 12.71 -27.98 6.51
C PHE A 7 12.75 -26.44 6.38
N ALA A 8 13.94 -25.87 6.17
CA ALA A 8 14.13 -24.42 6.04
C ALA A 8 13.67 -23.84 4.69
N LEU A 9 13.53 -24.67 3.64
CA LEU A 9 13.17 -24.21 2.29
C LEU A 9 11.64 -24.15 2.05
N MET A 10 10.82 -24.67 2.99
CA MET A 10 9.36 -24.73 2.86
C MET A 10 8.62 -23.54 3.48
N MET A 11 9.35 -22.58 4.06
CA MET A 11 8.79 -21.30 4.51
C MET A 11 8.86 -20.27 3.37
N ALA A 12 8.37 -20.64 2.18
CA ALA A 12 8.02 -19.67 1.16
C ALA A 12 6.78 -18.91 1.65
N THR A 13 7.01 -17.93 2.54
CA THR A 13 5.96 -16.98 2.88
C THR A 13 5.54 -16.31 1.58
N THR A 14 4.28 -16.49 1.20
CA THR A 14 3.68 -15.70 0.14
C THR A 14 3.70 -14.26 0.65
N ALA A 15 4.71 -13.50 0.24
CA ALA A 15 4.79 -12.07 0.50
C ALA A 15 3.69 -11.38 -0.30
N GLN A 16 2.46 -11.46 0.20
CA GLN A 16 1.35 -10.71 -0.31
C GLN A 16 1.57 -9.28 0.19
N ALA A 17 2.33 -8.50 -0.59
CA ALA A 17 2.48 -7.08 -0.33
C ALA A 17 1.08 -6.47 -0.39
N ALA A 18 0.59 -6.01 0.75
CA ALA A 18 -0.66 -5.28 0.77
C ALA A 18 -0.51 -3.97 -0.02
N PRO A 19 -1.60 -3.43 -0.58
CA PRO A 19 -1.57 -2.13 -1.23
C PRO A 19 -1.18 -1.04 -0.22
N PHE A 20 -0.57 0.02 -0.71
CA PHE A 20 -0.27 1.20 0.10
C PHE A 20 -1.22 2.34 -0.27
N LEU A 21 -1.67 3.07 0.75
CA LEU A 21 -2.25 4.39 0.57
C LEU A 21 -1.14 5.43 0.53
N THR A 22 -1.07 6.22 -0.54
CA THR A 22 -0.03 7.23 -0.75
C THR A 22 -0.62 8.62 -1.01
N CYS A 23 0.21 9.66 -0.89
CA CYS A 23 -0.11 11.02 -1.30
C CYS A 23 0.99 11.58 -2.21
N ASP A 24 0.73 12.75 -2.80
CA ASP A 24 1.79 13.48 -3.51
C ASP A 24 2.95 13.81 -2.55
N PRO A 25 4.21 13.75 -3.00
CA PRO A 25 5.35 14.04 -2.15
C PRO A 25 5.40 15.53 -1.75
N TYR A 26 5.76 15.77 -0.49
CA TYR A 26 6.18 17.08 0.00
C TYR A 26 7.62 17.30 -0.48
N PRO A 27 7.87 18.30 -1.35
CA PRO A 27 9.21 18.55 -1.86
C PRO A 27 10.10 19.08 -0.71
N PRO A 28 11.41 18.81 -0.74
CA PRO A 28 12.32 19.03 0.39
C PRO A 28 12.47 20.51 0.79
N ASP A 29 12.09 21.46 -0.08
CA ASP A 29 12.14 22.90 0.16
C ASP A 29 10.91 23.44 0.94
N LYS A 30 9.97 22.58 1.32
CA LYS A 30 8.76 22.94 2.08
C LYS A 30 8.79 22.37 3.49
N ALA A 31 7.88 22.84 4.33
CA ALA A 31 7.65 22.27 5.65
C ALA A 31 7.33 20.77 5.53
N GLN A 32 8.14 19.94 6.18
CA GLN A 32 8.04 18.48 6.09
C GLN A 32 7.12 17.94 7.19
N PRO A 33 6.27 16.94 6.88
CA PRO A 33 5.63 16.13 7.90
C PRO A 33 6.63 15.11 8.47
N ASP A 34 6.56 14.90 9.78
CA ASP A 34 7.24 13.79 10.47
C ASP A 34 6.31 12.57 10.57
N THR A 35 5.00 12.80 10.57
CA THR A 35 3.97 11.78 10.75
C THR A 35 2.72 12.16 9.97
N PHE A 36 1.97 11.16 9.55
CA PHE A 36 0.62 11.32 9.02
C PHE A 36 -0.38 10.64 9.96
N LEU A 37 -1.55 11.24 10.13
CA LEU A 37 -2.67 10.67 10.87
C LEU A 37 -3.72 10.20 9.88
N VAL A 38 -3.90 8.89 9.75
CA VAL A 38 -4.80 8.26 8.77
C VAL A 38 -6.08 7.80 9.47
N SER A 39 -7.22 8.28 9.02
CA SER A 39 -8.54 7.85 9.49
C SER A 39 -9.20 6.99 8.44
N VAL A 40 -9.72 5.83 8.84
CA VAL A 40 -10.52 4.93 7.99
C VAL A 40 -11.95 4.90 8.53
N GLY A 41 -12.90 5.47 7.78
CA GLY A 41 -14.28 5.67 8.23
C GLY A 41 -14.36 6.62 9.42
N THR A 42 -15.03 6.18 10.49
CA THR A 42 -15.19 6.93 11.75
C THR A 42 -14.21 6.48 12.85
N ALA A 43 -13.27 5.59 12.53
CA ALA A 43 -12.28 5.11 13.50
C ALA A 43 -11.33 6.24 13.93
N ALA A 44 -10.71 6.07 15.11
CA ALA A 44 -9.67 6.96 15.58
C ALA A 44 -8.49 6.97 14.58
N PRO A 45 -7.84 8.13 14.35
CA PRO A 45 -6.71 8.22 13.43
C PRO A 45 -5.53 7.35 13.90
N ILE A 46 -4.91 6.66 12.95
CA ILE A 46 -3.69 5.87 13.14
C ILE A 46 -2.49 6.70 12.70
N ALA A 47 -1.46 6.76 13.54
CA ALA A 47 -0.22 7.43 13.21
C ALA A 47 0.63 6.54 12.27
N SER A 48 1.00 7.09 11.12
CA SER A 48 1.93 6.51 10.16
C SER A 48 3.17 7.39 10.07
N PRO A 49 4.37 6.89 10.34
CA PRO A 49 5.60 7.63 10.08
C PRO A 49 5.65 8.08 8.61
N ALA A 50 6.22 9.25 8.39
CA ALA A 50 6.39 9.76 7.04
C ALA A 50 7.47 8.97 6.28
N PHE A 51 7.19 8.60 5.03
CA PHE A 51 8.14 7.86 4.20
C PHE A 51 9.04 8.86 3.45
N ARG A 52 10.35 8.73 3.62
CA ARG A 52 11.35 9.57 2.95
C ARG A 52 11.82 8.89 1.66
N ASN A 53 11.66 9.57 0.54
CA ASN A 53 12.17 9.14 -0.75
C ASN A 53 13.68 9.42 -0.87
N PRO A 54 14.39 8.73 -1.79
CA PRO A 54 15.81 8.98 -2.03
C PRO A 54 16.16 10.41 -2.44
N ASP A 55 15.22 11.13 -3.08
CA ASP A 55 15.37 12.53 -3.47
C ASP A 55 15.17 13.53 -2.30
N GLY A 56 14.90 13.02 -1.10
CA GLY A 56 14.68 13.82 0.10
C GLY A 56 13.24 14.31 0.29
N SER A 57 12.35 14.12 -0.69
CA SER A 57 10.91 14.38 -0.51
C SER A 57 10.29 13.39 0.48
N VAL A 58 9.18 13.78 1.08
CA VAL A 58 8.50 12.98 2.10
C VAL A 58 7.04 12.78 1.70
N MET A 59 6.49 11.57 1.88
CA MET A 59 5.10 11.26 1.56
C MET A 59 4.45 10.34 2.57
N LEU A 60 3.12 10.27 2.53
CA LEU A 60 2.38 9.18 3.16
C LEU A 60 2.66 7.89 2.38
N LYS A 61 2.96 6.81 3.12
CA LYS A 61 2.96 5.44 2.60
C LYS A 61 2.42 4.51 3.68
N TYR A 62 1.10 4.50 3.83
CA TYR A 62 0.42 3.71 4.85
C TYR A 62 0.09 2.32 4.31
N ASP A 63 0.56 1.30 5.02
CA ASP A 63 0.28 -0.10 4.70
C ASP A 63 -1.20 -0.42 4.99
N LEU A 64 -1.92 -0.91 3.98
CA LEU A 64 -3.31 -1.32 4.12
C LEU A 64 -3.45 -2.78 4.58
N ALA A 65 -2.35 -3.46 4.92
CA ALA A 65 -2.37 -4.75 5.59
C ALA A 65 -3.16 -4.64 6.91
N GLY A 66 -4.27 -5.36 6.99
CA GLY A 66 -5.17 -5.33 8.15
C GLY A 66 -6.37 -4.38 8.00
N VAL A 67 -6.44 -3.58 6.93
CA VAL A 67 -7.68 -2.91 6.57
C VAL A 67 -8.65 -3.96 6.02
N GLY A 68 -9.80 -4.12 6.69
CA GLY A 68 -10.79 -5.14 6.32
C GLY A 68 -11.35 -4.98 4.91
N LEU A 69 -12.09 -5.98 4.41
CA LEU A 69 -12.72 -5.92 3.09
C LEU A 69 -13.90 -4.92 3.05
N GLY A 70 -14.37 -4.63 1.83
CA GLY A 70 -15.51 -3.76 1.56
C GLY A 70 -15.14 -2.31 1.26
N LEU A 71 -16.17 -1.46 1.16
CA LEU A 71 -16.01 -0.03 0.92
C LEU A 71 -15.26 0.63 2.09
N LYS A 72 -14.26 1.43 1.76
CA LYS A 72 -13.48 2.26 2.67
C LYS A 72 -13.54 3.70 2.21
N THR A 73 -13.63 4.60 3.18
CA THR A 73 -13.41 6.03 3.00
C THR A 73 -12.31 6.45 3.94
N VAL A 74 -11.28 7.09 3.40
CA VAL A 74 -10.09 7.49 4.15
C VAL A 74 -9.85 8.99 4.05
N LYS A 75 -9.30 9.54 5.12
CA LYS A 75 -8.76 10.90 5.19
C LYS A 75 -7.40 10.85 5.85
N ALA A 76 -6.52 11.77 5.51
CA ALA A 76 -5.23 11.91 6.16
C ALA A 76 -4.97 13.36 6.57
N ARG A 77 -4.20 13.52 7.66
CA ARG A 77 -3.61 14.79 8.09
C ARG A 77 -2.11 14.64 8.18
N ALA A 78 -1.39 15.69 7.82
CA ALA A 78 0.06 15.79 8.01
C ALA A 78 0.35 16.42 9.38
N LYS A 79 1.41 15.95 10.05
CA LYS A 79 1.84 16.45 11.36
C LYS A 79 3.34 16.63 11.42
N ASN A 80 3.78 17.70 12.06
CA ASN A 80 5.16 17.90 12.49
C ASN A 80 5.19 18.60 13.87
N ALA A 81 6.38 19.00 14.32
CA ALA A 81 6.56 19.66 15.61
C ALA A 81 5.77 20.98 15.78
N TRP A 82 5.37 21.62 14.69
CA TRP A 82 4.69 22.93 14.70
C TRP A 82 3.18 22.85 14.56
N GLY A 83 2.62 21.66 14.24
CA GLY A 83 1.17 21.47 14.19
C GLY A 83 0.70 20.35 13.27
N GLU A 84 -0.61 20.33 13.04
CA GLU A 84 -1.30 19.41 12.14
C GLU A 84 -1.97 20.19 11.00
N SER A 85 -2.01 19.61 9.80
CA SER A 85 -2.81 20.14 8.70
C SER A 85 -4.30 19.90 8.93
N GLY A 86 -5.13 20.53 8.09
CA GLY A 86 -6.51 20.09 7.89
C GLY A 86 -6.60 18.69 7.28
N ASP A 87 -7.78 18.08 7.38
CA ASP A 87 -8.09 16.81 6.70
C ASP A 87 -7.92 16.96 5.19
N SER A 88 -7.38 15.92 4.55
CA SER A 88 -7.45 15.77 3.09
C SER A 88 -8.90 15.66 2.62
N ASN A 89 -9.11 15.84 1.32
CA ASN A 89 -10.35 15.38 0.70
C ASN A 89 -10.55 13.88 0.97
N PRO A 90 -11.78 13.41 1.23
CA PRO A 90 -12.05 12.00 1.39
C PRO A 90 -11.69 11.22 0.13
N PHE A 91 -10.96 10.12 0.29
CA PHE A 91 -10.70 9.16 -0.78
C PHE A 91 -11.43 7.86 -0.48
N SER A 92 -12.12 7.28 -1.46
CA SER A 92 -12.85 6.03 -1.27
C SER A 92 -12.36 4.95 -2.22
N PHE A 93 -12.28 3.72 -1.71
CA PHE A 93 -11.93 2.53 -2.47
C PHE A 93 -12.65 1.30 -1.93
N THR A 94 -12.74 0.24 -2.72
CA THR A 94 -13.31 -1.04 -2.29
C THR A 94 -12.19 -2.07 -2.16
N ALA A 95 -11.90 -2.50 -0.94
CA ALA A 95 -10.97 -3.60 -0.69
C ALA A 95 -11.66 -4.94 -0.97
N GLY A 96 -11.10 -5.74 -1.87
CA GLY A 96 -11.67 -7.02 -2.27
C GLY A 96 -10.61 -7.99 -2.77
N ALA A 97 -10.91 -9.29 -2.68
CA ALA A 97 -10.14 -10.31 -3.36
C ALA A 97 -10.48 -10.30 -4.88
N PRO A 98 -9.53 -10.65 -5.76
CA PRO A 98 -9.84 -10.89 -7.17
C PRO A 98 -10.92 -11.96 -7.35
N ALA A 99 -11.69 -11.87 -8.44
CA ALA A 99 -12.63 -12.91 -8.80
C ALA A 99 -11.91 -14.21 -9.21
N THR A 100 -12.59 -15.35 -9.08
CA THR A 100 -12.11 -16.64 -9.60
C THR A 100 -11.81 -16.55 -11.09
N VAL A 101 -10.67 -17.08 -11.52
CA VAL A 101 -10.28 -17.12 -12.94
C VAL A 101 -11.25 -18.00 -13.72
N GLY A 102 -11.85 -17.46 -14.79
CA GLY A 102 -12.71 -18.18 -15.72
C GLY A 102 -12.03 -18.46 -17.06
N GLY A 103 -12.55 -19.46 -17.81
CA GLY A 103 -12.20 -19.65 -19.23
C GLY A 103 -10.77 -20.15 -19.50
N LEU A 104 -10.16 -20.84 -18.53
CA LEU A 104 -8.86 -21.48 -18.71
C LEU A 104 -8.91 -22.45 -19.90
N ARG A 105 -8.09 -22.19 -20.92
CA ARG A 105 -7.94 -23.03 -22.11
C ARG A 105 -6.51 -22.97 -22.63
N LEU A 106 -6.09 -24.03 -23.30
CA LEU A 106 -4.86 -24.05 -24.09
C LEU A 106 -5.13 -23.38 -25.45
N VAL A 107 -4.17 -22.61 -25.95
CA VAL A 107 -4.17 -22.04 -27.30
C VAL A 107 -2.92 -22.50 -28.03
N ALA A 108 -3.00 -22.77 -29.33
CA ALA A 108 -1.82 -23.05 -30.14
C ALA A 108 -0.91 -21.82 -30.16
N GLY A 109 0.41 -22.00 -30.05
CA GLY A 109 1.36 -20.90 -30.16
C GLY A 109 1.35 -20.36 -31.59
N ASP A 110 0.89 -19.12 -31.76
CA ASP A 110 0.98 -18.44 -33.05
C ASP A 110 2.44 -18.06 -33.31
N SER A 111 3.14 -18.83 -34.14
CA SER A 111 4.40 -18.40 -34.75
C SER A 111 4.06 -17.43 -35.88
N GLY A 112 3.71 -16.20 -35.51
CA GLY A 112 3.36 -15.16 -36.47
C GLY A 112 4.38 -15.12 -37.61
N SER A 113 3.97 -15.51 -38.80
CA SER A 113 4.66 -15.14 -40.03
C SER A 113 4.10 -13.79 -40.44
N PRO A 114 4.91 -12.71 -40.46
CA PRO A 114 4.43 -11.44 -40.98
C PRO A 114 4.14 -11.55 -42.49
N PRO A 115 3.19 -10.75 -43.01
CA PRO A 115 2.92 -10.66 -44.45
C PRO A 115 4.10 -10.05 -45.22
#